data_AF-A0A238F8Y5-F1
#
_entry.id   AF-A0A238F8Y5-F1
#
_cell.length_a   1.000
_cell.length_b   1.000
_cell.length_c   1.000
_cell.angle_alpha   90.00
_cell.angle_beta   90.00
_cell.angle_gamma   90.00
#
_symmetry.space_group_name_H-M   'P 1'
#
loop_
_entity.id
_entity.type
_entity.pdbx_description
1 polymer ?
#
loop_
_entity_poly.entity_id
_entity_poly.type
_entity_poly.pdbx_seq_one_letter_code
_entity_poly.pdbx_strand_id
1 'polypeptide(L)'
;MTKSATPRRVAIALIMYCPTPRSTPHFLIVSSRKHDDRWVLPKGGIESSGGSSLVGGVESAVEAAQREAWEEAGLIQESAHHLSHLVVLPDQKPHKASPSQDPSDRAFVPSTTYSFELFSVTSHGSNVLAQDWPEKHERKRRWVQGWRELEEVLCWGRRDDVMRQALALAKAKMG
;
A
#
# COMPACT_ATOMS: atom_id res chain seq x y z
N MET A 1 20.68 17.51 20.21
CA MET A 1 19.80 17.73 19.04
C MET A 1 18.52 16.94 19.26
N THR A 2 17.41 17.61 19.56
CA THR A 2 16.08 16.97 19.62
C THR A 2 15.74 16.48 18.22
N LYS A 3 15.47 15.18 18.05
CA LYS A 3 15.01 14.65 16.76
C LYS A 3 13.71 15.37 16.39
N SER A 4 13.69 16.03 15.23
CA SER A 4 12.47 16.61 14.67
C SER A 4 11.40 15.52 14.58
N ALA A 5 10.17 15.84 14.97
CA ALA A 5 9.04 14.93 14.87
C ALA A 5 8.60 14.84 13.41
N THR A 6 9.18 13.91 12.66
CA THR A 6 8.80 13.64 11.27
C THR A 6 8.14 12.27 11.19
N PRO A 7 6.89 12.17 10.70
CA PRO A 7 6.22 10.90 10.52
C PRO A 7 7.01 9.98 9.59
N ARG A 8 7.05 8.67 9.89
CA ARG A 8 7.48 7.67 8.91
C ARG A 8 6.53 7.72 7.72
N ARG A 9 7.05 7.68 6.49
CA ARG A 9 6.21 7.60 5.29
C ARG A 9 6.15 6.16 4.80
N VAL A 10 4.94 5.69 4.49
CA VAL A 10 4.69 4.34 3.98
C VAL A 10 3.85 4.45 2.71
N ALA A 11 4.24 3.75 1.66
CA ALA A 11 3.45 3.59 0.45
C ALA A 11 2.72 2.25 0.47
N ILE A 12 1.51 2.23 -0.10
CA ILE A 12 0.62 1.06 -0.19
C ILE A 12 0.17 0.91 -1.64
N ALA A 13 0.35 -0.28 -2.20
CA ALA A 13 -0.11 -0.61 -3.54
C ALA A 13 -1.49 -1.25 -3.49
N LEU A 14 -2.51 -0.57 -4.03
CA LEU A 14 -3.80 -1.18 -4.35
C LEU A 14 -3.77 -1.63 -5.81
N ILE A 15 -3.53 -2.93 -6.03
CA ILE A 15 -3.33 -3.51 -7.36
C ILE A 15 -4.62 -4.19 -7.78
N MET A 16 -5.18 -3.77 -8.91
CA MET A 16 -6.44 -4.29 -9.42
C MET A 16 -6.34 -4.82 -10.85
N TYR A 17 -7.13 -5.85 -11.13
CA TYR A 17 -7.47 -6.30 -12.47
C TYR A 17 -8.97 -6.08 -12.68
N CYS A 18 -9.33 -5.34 -13.72
CA CYS A 18 -10.73 -5.17 -14.11
C CYS A 18 -10.85 -5.22 -15.64
N PRO A 19 -11.26 -6.38 -16.22
CA PRO A 19 -11.24 -6.57 -17.67
C PRO A 19 -12.15 -5.61 -18.43
N THR A 20 -13.25 -5.17 -17.81
CA THR A 20 -14.11 -4.12 -18.36
C THR A 20 -14.59 -3.21 -17.22
N PRO A 21 -14.98 -1.95 -17.49
CA PRO A 21 -15.50 -1.05 -16.45
C PRO A 21 -16.73 -1.58 -15.68
N ARG A 22 -17.45 -2.56 -16.25
CA ARG A 22 -18.63 -3.18 -15.62
C ARG A 22 -18.32 -4.51 -14.91
N SER A 23 -17.10 -5.02 -15.04
CA SER A 23 -16.69 -6.27 -14.40
C SER A 23 -16.43 -6.05 -12.91
N THR A 24 -16.63 -7.11 -12.12
CA THR A 24 -16.16 -7.11 -10.73
C THR A 24 -14.63 -7.09 -10.72
N PRO A 25 -13.99 -6.09 -10.06
CA PRO A 25 -12.54 -6.01 -10.02
C PRO A 25 -11.97 -7.14 -9.17
N HIS A 26 -10.76 -7.60 -9.50
CA HIS A 26 -9.97 -8.49 -8.66
C HIS A 26 -8.80 -7.71 -8.07
N PHE A 27 -8.44 -8.01 -6.83
CA PHE A 27 -7.37 -7.30 -6.11
C PHE A 27 -6.28 -8.28 -5.68
N LEU A 28 -5.03 -7.90 -5.89
CA LEU A 28 -3.88 -8.68 -5.44
C LEU A 28 -3.54 -8.30 -4.00
N ILE A 29 -3.51 -9.31 -3.13
CA ILE A 29 -3.15 -9.17 -1.72
C ILE A 29 -2.05 -10.18 -1.34
N VAL A 30 -1.33 -9.88 -0.26
CA VAL A 30 -0.22 -10.71 0.25
C VAL A 30 -0.46 -11.08 1.71
N SER A 31 0.10 -12.21 2.16
CA SER A 31 0.06 -12.59 3.56
C SER A 31 0.94 -11.65 4.39
N SER A 32 0.63 -11.46 5.67
CA SER A 32 1.47 -10.70 6.60
C SER A 32 2.71 -11.52 6.99
N ARG A 33 3.91 -10.92 6.94
CA ARG A 33 5.16 -11.54 7.44
C ARG A 33 5.05 -12.02 8.89
N LYS A 34 4.34 -11.28 9.73
CA LYS A 34 4.24 -11.56 11.17
C LYS A 34 3.18 -12.62 11.50
N HIS A 35 2.17 -12.73 10.65
CA HIS A 35 0.94 -13.50 10.89
C HIS A 35 0.49 -14.04 9.53
N ASP A 36 0.92 -15.24 9.18
CA ASP A 36 0.75 -15.85 7.86
C ASP A 36 -0.71 -16.21 7.53
N ASP A 37 -1.59 -16.19 8.55
CA ASP A 37 -3.05 -16.31 8.48
C ASP A 37 -3.75 -14.99 8.11
N ARG A 38 -3.03 -13.86 8.10
CA ARG A 38 -3.58 -12.53 7.83
C ARG A 38 -3.16 -12.01 6.48
N TRP A 39 -4.06 -11.30 5.82
CA TRP A 39 -3.82 -10.71 4.50
C TRP A 39 -3.79 -9.19 4.55
N VAL A 40 -2.89 -8.59 3.79
CA VAL A 40 -2.66 -7.14 3.69
C VAL A 40 -2.43 -6.75 2.22
N LEU A 41 -2.51 -5.46 1.91
CA LEU A 41 -1.97 -4.97 0.63
C LEU A 41 -0.44 -4.84 0.72
N PRO A 42 0.27 -4.97 -0.42
CA PRO A 42 1.70 -4.70 -0.50
C PRO A 42 2.03 -3.30 -0.02
N LYS A 43 3.03 -3.17 0.85
CA LYS A 43 3.36 -1.88 1.47
C LYS A 43 4.77 -1.84 2.05
N GLY A 44 5.34 -0.65 2.09
CA GLY A 44 6.53 -0.40 2.88
C GLY A 44 7.02 1.03 2.88
N GLY A 45 8.19 1.24 3.46
CA GLY A 45 8.71 2.58 3.74
C GLY A 45 9.09 3.31 2.46
N ILE A 46 8.84 4.61 2.40
CA ILE A 46 9.39 5.47 1.35
C ILE A 46 10.83 5.82 1.74
N GLU A 47 11.80 5.36 0.94
CA GLU A 47 13.22 5.52 1.27
C GLU A 47 13.75 6.93 0.97
N SER A 48 14.57 7.45 1.88
CA SER A 48 15.08 8.83 1.80
C SER A 48 16.51 8.92 1.24
N SER A 49 17.13 7.81 0.87
CA SER A 49 18.54 7.80 0.43
C SER A 49 18.82 6.73 -0.62
N GLY A 50 19.06 7.17 -1.85
CA GLY A 50 20.05 6.57 -2.79
C GLY A 50 19.76 5.22 -3.44
N GLY A 51 18.67 4.54 -3.11
CA GLY A 51 18.24 3.31 -3.81
C GLY A 51 17.46 3.55 -5.10
N SER A 52 16.96 4.77 -5.32
CA SER A 52 16.38 5.18 -6.60
C SER A 52 17.51 5.55 -7.57
N SER A 53 17.38 5.12 -8.83
CA SER A 53 18.25 5.55 -9.95
C SER A 53 18.30 7.08 -10.17
N LEU A 54 17.51 7.86 -9.40
CA LEU A 54 17.53 9.30 -9.39
C LEU A 54 18.65 9.84 -8.48
N VAL A 55 19.65 10.48 -9.09
CA VAL A 55 20.72 11.19 -8.41
C VAL A 55 20.12 12.25 -7.46
N GLY A 56 20.26 12.02 -6.15
CA GLY A 56 19.88 12.96 -5.08
C GLY A 56 18.45 12.87 -4.54
N GLY A 57 17.64 11.88 -4.95
CA GLY A 57 16.20 11.86 -4.70
C GLY A 57 15.73 11.00 -3.52
N VAL A 58 14.73 11.50 -2.79
CA VAL A 58 13.83 10.70 -1.95
C VAL A 58 12.90 9.93 -2.88
N GLU A 59 12.70 8.64 -2.64
CA GLU A 59 11.74 7.80 -3.37
C GLU A 59 10.34 8.45 -3.32
N SER A 60 9.61 8.46 -4.43
CA SER A 60 8.21 8.88 -4.45
C SER A 60 7.33 7.78 -3.86
N ALA A 61 6.10 8.12 -3.47
CA ALA A 61 5.15 7.10 -2.99
C ALA A 61 4.80 6.08 -4.07
N VAL A 62 4.77 6.50 -5.35
CA VAL A 62 4.48 5.62 -6.49
C VAL A 62 5.63 4.62 -6.69
N GLU A 63 6.88 5.09 -6.69
CA GLU A 63 8.06 4.23 -6.79
C GLU A 63 8.11 3.22 -5.64
N ALA A 64 7.88 3.68 -4.40
CA ALA A 64 7.83 2.83 -3.23
C ALA A 64 6.71 1.79 -3.32
N ALA A 65 5.49 2.18 -3.71
CA ALA A 65 4.39 1.22 -3.88
C ALA A 65 4.70 0.20 -5.00
N GLN A 66 5.33 0.62 -6.09
CA GLN A 66 5.71 -0.27 -7.19
C GLN A 66 6.83 -1.25 -6.79
N ARG A 67 7.82 -0.79 -6.02
CA ARG A 67 8.87 -1.65 -5.44
C ARG A 67 8.26 -2.69 -4.51
N GLU A 68 7.37 -2.29 -3.61
CA GLU A 68 6.72 -3.21 -2.66
C GLU A 68 5.77 -4.19 -3.35
N ALA A 69 5.10 -3.77 -4.44
CA ALA A 69 4.32 -4.67 -5.28
C ALA A 69 5.19 -5.76 -5.94
N TRP A 70 6.40 -5.42 -6.35
CA TRP A 70 7.38 -6.39 -6.84
C TRP A 70 7.91 -7.28 -5.71
N GLU A 71 8.42 -6.69 -4.63
CA GLU A 71 9.08 -7.40 -3.54
C GLU A 71 8.12 -8.34 -2.79
N GLU A 72 6.95 -7.85 -2.39
CA GLU A 72 6.02 -8.62 -1.56
C GLU A 72 5.09 -9.53 -2.41
N ALA A 73 4.69 -9.08 -3.62
CA ALA A 73 3.68 -9.76 -4.43
C ALA A 73 4.20 -10.31 -5.76
N GLY A 74 5.43 -10.01 -6.16
CA GLY A 74 6.01 -10.43 -7.44
C GLY A 74 5.29 -9.84 -8.66
N LEU A 75 4.69 -8.65 -8.53
CA LEU A 75 4.07 -7.95 -9.64
C LEU A 75 5.14 -7.47 -10.63
N ILE A 76 5.04 -7.91 -11.88
CA ILE A 76 5.97 -7.50 -12.94
C ILE A 76 5.71 -6.03 -13.27
N GLN A 77 6.76 -5.19 -13.19
CA GLN A 77 6.61 -3.74 -13.25
C GLN A 77 5.99 -3.25 -14.57
N GLU A 78 6.38 -3.84 -15.69
CA GLU A 78 5.91 -3.51 -17.04
C GLU A 78 4.44 -3.89 -17.25
N SER A 79 3.90 -4.77 -16.38
CA SER A 79 2.52 -5.25 -16.47
C SER A 79 1.52 -4.40 -15.69
N ALA A 80 2.02 -3.41 -14.93
CA ALA A 80 1.23 -2.58 -14.04
C ALA A 80 1.27 -1.11 -14.46
N HIS A 81 0.10 -0.49 -14.55
CA HIS A 81 -0.05 0.93 -14.84
C HIS A 81 -0.55 1.66 -13.60
N HIS A 82 0.20 2.63 -13.11
CA HIS A 82 -0.29 3.54 -12.07
C HIS A 82 -1.47 4.35 -12.63
N LEU A 83 -2.61 4.28 -11.97
CA LEU A 83 -3.81 5.02 -12.35
C LEU A 83 -3.95 6.32 -11.58
N SER A 84 -3.65 6.29 -10.28
CA SER A 84 -3.85 7.44 -9.41
C SER A 84 -3.17 7.30 -8.08
N HIS A 85 -2.67 8.43 -7.58
CA HIS A 85 -2.55 8.67 -6.16
C HIS A 85 -3.96 8.85 -5.57
N LEU A 86 -4.35 8.05 -4.57
CA LEU A 86 -5.68 8.11 -3.98
C LEU A 86 -5.75 9.11 -2.84
N VAL A 87 -4.87 8.95 -1.85
CA VAL A 87 -4.88 9.74 -0.61
C VAL A 87 -3.61 9.53 0.20
N VAL A 88 -3.25 10.51 1.03
CA VAL A 88 -2.32 10.36 2.16
C VAL A 88 -3.10 10.45 3.46
N LEU A 89 -3.00 9.43 4.32
CA LEU A 89 -3.73 9.36 5.59
C LEU A 89 -2.78 9.22 6.79
N PRO A 90 -2.99 9.99 7.88
CA PRO A 90 -2.16 9.90 9.08
C PRO A 90 -2.58 8.72 9.98
N ASP A 91 -1.61 8.13 10.68
CA ASP A 91 -1.87 7.20 11.79
C ASP A 91 -2.42 7.98 13.00
N GLN A 92 -3.37 7.41 13.73
CA GLN A 92 -3.86 7.99 15.00
C GLN A 92 -2.84 7.84 16.13
N LYS A 93 -1.81 6.99 15.96
CA LYS A 93 -0.75 6.86 16.94
C LYS A 93 0.25 8.04 16.84
N PRO A 94 0.55 8.74 17.95
CA PRO A 94 1.51 9.84 17.95
C PRO A 94 2.95 9.37 17.67
N HIS A 95 3.72 10.22 17.01
CA HIS A 95 5.17 10.11 16.92
C HIS A 95 5.79 10.19 18.32
N LYS A 96 6.93 9.52 18.55
CA LYS A 96 7.59 9.51 19.88
C LYS A 96 7.96 10.90 20.39
N ALA A 97 8.25 11.82 19.46
CA ALA A 97 8.55 13.22 19.74
C ALA A 97 7.36 14.15 19.45
N SER A 98 6.14 13.61 19.30
CA SER A 98 4.93 14.41 19.09
C SER A 98 4.68 15.28 20.32
N PRO A 99 4.53 16.61 20.15
CA PRO A 99 4.18 17.53 21.25
C PRO A 99 2.83 17.23 21.90
N SER A 100 1.89 16.63 21.15
CA SER A 100 0.59 16.20 21.66
C SER A 100 0.37 14.70 21.46
N GLN A 101 -0.43 14.10 22.35
CA GLN A 101 -0.89 12.71 22.25
C GLN A 101 -2.31 12.61 21.69
N ASP A 102 -3.03 13.72 21.58
CA ASP A 102 -4.40 13.79 21.07
C ASP A 102 -4.38 14.01 19.54
N PRO A 103 -4.91 13.07 18.72
CA PRO A 103 -4.95 13.21 17.26
C PRO A 103 -5.74 14.42 16.75
N SER A 104 -6.59 15.03 17.57
CA SER A 104 -7.36 16.23 17.22
C SER A 104 -6.61 17.55 17.48
N ASP A 105 -5.50 17.50 18.21
CA ASP A 105 -4.67 18.66 18.51
C ASP A 105 -3.85 19.10 17.30
N ARG A 106 -3.75 20.40 17.05
CA ARG A 106 -2.93 20.97 15.98
C ARG A 106 -1.44 20.69 16.13
N ALA A 107 -0.98 20.45 17.36
CA ALA A 107 0.40 20.11 17.65
C ALA A 107 0.69 18.60 17.53
N PHE A 108 -0.32 17.78 17.20
CA PHE A 108 -0.15 16.35 17.00
C PHE A 108 0.67 16.05 15.75
N VAL A 109 1.67 15.17 15.92
CA VAL A 109 2.45 14.62 14.82
C VAL A 109 2.20 13.11 14.76
N PRO A 110 1.65 12.57 13.66
CA PRO A 110 1.40 11.14 13.54
C PRO A 110 2.71 10.37 13.46
N SER A 111 2.70 9.14 13.97
CA SER A 111 3.87 8.25 13.88
C SER A 111 4.18 7.83 12.45
N THR A 112 3.15 7.70 11.62
CA THR A 112 3.24 7.24 10.23
C THR A 112 2.22 7.98 9.37
N THR A 113 2.56 8.22 8.11
CA THR A 113 1.61 8.59 7.05
C THR A 113 1.60 7.51 5.97
N TYR A 114 0.41 7.18 5.47
CA TYR A 114 0.18 6.12 4.48
C TYR A 114 -0.28 6.74 3.16
N SER A 115 0.50 6.55 2.09
CA SER A 115 0.17 6.95 0.74
C SER A 115 -0.42 5.76 -0.02
N PHE A 116 -1.62 5.92 -0.56
CA PHE A 116 -2.30 4.87 -1.30
C PHE A 116 -2.20 5.12 -2.80
N GLU A 117 -1.63 4.15 -3.52
CA GLU A 117 -1.41 4.22 -4.96
C GLU A 117 -2.22 3.12 -5.65
N LEU A 118 -3.06 3.51 -6.60
CA LEU A 118 -3.90 2.59 -7.38
C LEU A 118 -3.16 2.17 -8.65
N PHE A 119 -3.02 0.86 -8.84
CA PHE A 119 -2.43 0.26 -10.05
C PHE A 119 -3.45 -0.64 -10.74
N SER A 120 -3.45 -0.61 -12.07
CA SER A 120 -4.20 -1.54 -12.91
C SER A 120 -3.27 -2.49 -13.63
N VAL A 121 -3.68 -3.74 -13.78
CA VAL A 121 -3.01 -4.76 -14.59
C VAL A 121 -3.94 -5.28 -15.68
N THR A 122 -3.37 -5.81 -16.75
CA THR A 122 -4.12 -6.28 -17.93
C THR A 122 -4.74 -7.67 -17.77
N SER A 123 -4.28 -8.44 -16.77
CA SER A 123 -4.81 -9.77 -16.45
C SER A 123 -4.48 -10.13 -15.00
N HIS A 124 -5.03 -11.23 -14.50
CA HIS A 124 -4.76 -11.78 -13.16
C HIS A 124 -4.01 -13.12 -13.22
N GLY A 125 -3.40 -13.43 -14.37
CA GLY A 125 -2.69 -14.68 -14.65
C GLY A 125 -1.18 -14.63 -14.36
N SER A 126 -0.47 -15.68 -14.77
CA SER A 126 0.98 -15.83 -14.57
C SER A 126 1.83 -14.84 -15.39
N ASN A 127 1.26 -14.18 -16.39
CA ASN A 127 1.95 -13.20 -17.23
C ASN A 127 2.15 -11.84 -16.55
N VAL A 128 1.43 -11.55 -15.46
CA VAL A 128 1.59 -10.32 -14.67
C VAL A 128 2.34 -10.56 -13.35
N LEU A 129 2.53 -11.83 -12.97
CA LEU A 129 3.16 -12.25 -11.71
C LEU A 129 4.38 -13.11 -11.97
N ALA A 130 5.56 -12.68 -11.51
CA ALA A 130 6.77 -13.47 -11.66
C ALA A 130 6.71 -14.75 -10.81
N GLN A 131 7.29 -15.83 -11.33
CA GLN A 131 7.38 -17.13 -10.62
C GLN A 131 8.42 -17.12 -9.51
N ASP A 132 9.47 -16.32 -9.69
CA ASP A 132 10.48 -16.05 -8.68
C ASP A 132 10.42 -14.56 -8.34
N TRP A 133 10.29 -14.24 -7.06
CA TRP A 133 10.20 -12.86 -6.57
C TRP A 133 10.81 -12.76 -5.16
N PRO A 134 11.23 -11.55 -4.73
CA PRO A 134 12.08 -11.37 -3.56
C PRO A 134 11.54 -12.00 -2.27
N GLU A 135 10.29 -11.72 -1.90
CA GLU A 135 9.70 -12.24 -0.64
C GLU A 135 8.90 -13.55 -0.83
N LYS A 136 9.12 -14.33 -1.90
CA LYS A 136 8.29 -15.53 -2.18
C LYS A 136 8.25 -16.57 -1.07
N HIS A 137 9.31 -16.64 -0.27
CA HIS A 137 9.44 -17.56 0.85
C HIS A 137 8.88 -17.00 2.16
N GLU A 138 8.63 -15.69 2.21
CA GLU A 138 8.07 -14.98 3.37
C GLU A 138 6.59 -14.63 3.18
N ARG A 139 6.11 -14.67 1.94
CA ARG A 139 4.77 -14.22 1.54
C ARG A 139 4.07 -15.25 0.68
N LYS A 140 2.78 -15.42 0.97
CA LYS A 140 1.80 -15.93 0.01
C LYS A 140 1.14 -14.74 -0.67
N ARG A 141 0.68 -14.91 -1.90
CA ARG A 141 -0.12 -13.93 -2.65
C ARG A 141 -1.40 -14.58 -3.15
N ARG A 142 -2.48 -13.81 -3.27
CA ARG A 142 -3.71 -14.27 -3.92
C ARG A 142 -4.50 -13.11 -4.50
N TRP A 143 -5.34 -13.44 -5.48
CA TRP A 143 -6.38 -12.54 -5.97
C TRP A 143 -7.65 -12.74 -5.14
N VAL A 144 -8.33 -11.64 -4.81
CA VAL A 144 -9.67 -11.64 -4.23
C VAL A 144 -10.63 -10.91 -5.16
N GLN A 145 -11.88 -11.36 -5.24
CA GLN A 145 -12.87 -10.87 -6.18
C GLN A 145 -13.82 -9.88 -5.51
N GLY A 146 -13.80 -8.66 -6.01
CA GLY A 146 -14.71 -7.60 -5.61
C GLY A 146 -14.35 -6.95 -4.29
N TRP A 147 -14.95 -5.78 -4.09
CA TRP A 147 -14.66 -4.95 -2.92
C TRP A 147 -15.07 -5.59 -1.60
N ARG A 148 -16.18 -6.34 -1.60
CA ARG A 148 -16.71 -6.98 -0.39
C ARG A 148 -15.72 -8.01 0.16
N GLU A 149 -15.24 -8.92 -0.69
CA GLU A 149 -14.26 -9.92 -0.27
C GLU A 149 -12.95 -9.24 0.17
N LEU A 150 -12.50 -8.21 -0.55
CA LEU A 150 -11.32 -7.43 -0.16
C LEU A 150 -11.45 -6.86 1.26
N GLU A 151 -12.59 -6.24 1.59
CA GLU A 151 -12.85 -5.66 2.91
C GLU A 151 -13.00 -6.71 4.01
N GLU A 152 -13.54 -7.88 3.70
CA GLU A 152 -13.71 -9.00 4.65
C GLU A 152 -12.36 -9.69 4.97
N VAL A 153 -11.50 -9.83 3.95
CA VAL A 153 -10.25 -10.60 4.05
C VAL A 153 -9.09 -9.79 4.64
N LEU A 154 -9.07 -8.49 4.36
CA LEU A 154 -7.97 -7.63 4.75
C LEU A 154 -7.90 -7.43 6.26
N CYS A 155 -6.71 -7.61 6.85
CA CYS A 155 -6.49 -7.45 8.28
C CYS A 155 -5.46 -6.33 8.55
N TRP A 156 -5.94 -5.19 9.03
CA TRP A 156 -5.13 -3.99 9.23
C TRP A 156 -4.87 -3.62 10.69
N GLY A 157 -5.44 -4.39 11.62
CA GLY A 157 -5.31 -4.16 13.06
C GLY A 157 -5.70 -2.72 13.42
N ARG A 158 -4.80 -1.98 14.07
CA ARG A 158 -5.04 -0.59 14.51
C ARG A 158 -5.20 0.45 13.38
N ARG A 159 -5.11 0.03 12.11
CA ARG A 159 -5.13 0.91 10.93
C ARG A 159 -6.38 0.70 10.08
N ASP A 160 -7.38 0.01 10.62
CA ASP A 160 -8.58 -0.37 9.90
C ASP A 160 -9.33 0.85 9.35
N ASP A 161 -9.45 1.92 10.13
CA ASP A 161 -10.11 3.16 9.70
C ASP A 161 -9.44 3.81 8.49
N VAL A 162 -8.11 3.92 8.53
CA VAL A 162 -7.29 4.47 7.43
C VAL A 162 -7.55 3.67 6.15
N MET A 163 -7.63 2.36 6.28
CA MET A 163 -7.80 1.44 5.17
C MET A 163 -9.20 1.48 4.58
N ARG A 164 -10.23 1.48 5.44
CA ARG A 164 -11.62 1.64 5.01
C ARG A 164 -11.82 2.96 4.28
N GLN A 165 -11.22 4.04 4.77
CA GLN A 165 -11.28 5.33 4.10
C GLN A 165 -10.62 5.30 2.71
N ALA A 166 -9.43 4.70 2.59
CA ALA A 166 -8.76 4.56 1.29
C ALA A 166 -9.57 3.69 0.31
N LEU A 167 -10.15 2.58 0.76
CA LEU A 167 -11.01 1.72 -0.07
C LEU A 167 -12.30 2.42 -0.50
N ALA A 168 -12.91 3.22 0.37
CA ALA A 168 -14.07 4.03 0.02
C ALA A 168 -13.75 5.06 -1.08
N LEU A 169 -12.59 5.72 -0.99
CA LEU A 169 -12.12 6.65 -2.02
C LEU A 169 -11.81 5.94 -3.34
N ALA A 170 -11.19 4.76 -3.29
CA ALA A 170 -10.93 3.94 -4.47
C ALA A 170 -12.23 3.52 -5.16
N LYS A 171 -13.23 3.06 -4.39
CA LYS A 171 -14.58 2.74 -4.88
C LYS A 171 -15.23 3.95 -5.57
N ALA A 172 -15.22 5.11 -4.91
CA ALA A 172 -15.82 6.34 -5.44
C ALA A 172 -15.15 6.82 -6.74
N LYS A 173 -13.86 6.54 -6.91
CA LYS A 173 -13.12 6.87 -8.14
C LYS A 173 -13.39 5.90 -9.29
N MET A 174 -13.86 4.69 -8.98
CA MET A 174 -14.07 3.61 -9.94
C MET A 174 -15.54 3.34 -10.31
N GLY A 175 -16.49 3.87 -9.53
CA GLY A 175 -17.92 3.88 -9.84
C GLY A 175 -18.32 5.09 -10.67
#